data_AF-A0A962Y0Q6-F1
#
_entry.id   AF-A0A962Y0Q6-F1
#
_cell.length_a   1.000
_cell.length_b   1.000
_cell.length_c   1.000
_cell.angle_alpha   90.00
_cell.angle_beta   90.00
_cell.angle_gamma   90.00
#
_symmetry.space_group_name_H-M   'P 1'
#
loop_
_entity.id
_entity.type
_entity.pdbx_description
1 polymer ?
#
loop_
_entity_poly.entity_id
_entity_poly.type
_entity_poly.pdbx_seq_one_letter_code
_entity_poly.pdbx_strand_id
1 'polypeptide(L)' 'MSMKTLLFTISHQQLEELMCQHALARIHRIEDLGHVRDQYVVTALVRDEHLDAVIERSADRPRWVKWPQEP' A
#
# COMPACT_ATOMS: atom_id res chain seq x y z
N MET A 1 -5.38 -5.11 17.47
CA MET A 1 -5.16 -5.35 16.03
C MET A 1 -3.81 -4.73 15.69
N SER A 2 -2.86 -5.54 15.24
CA SER A 2 -1.54 -5.05 14.84
C SER A 2 -1.63 -4.45 13.44
N MET A 3 -0.94 -3.34 13.22
CA MET A 3 -0.93 -2.62 11.94
C MET A 3 0.51 -2.25 11.62
N LYS A 4 0.83 -2.20 10.34
CA LYS A 4 2.17 -1.85 9.87
C LYS A 4 2.12 -0.91 8.69
N THR A 5 3.07 0.01 8.64
CA THR A 5 3.20 0.93 7.51
C THR A 5 4.07 0.29 6.44
N LEU A 6 3.53 0.21 5.23
CA LEU A 6 4.19 -0.33 4.06
C LEU A 6 4.31 0.73 2.97
N LEU A 7 5.42 0.68 2.25
CA LEU A 7 5.67 1.36 0.99
C LEU A 7 5.72 0.29 -0.12
N PHE A 8 4.89 0.41 -1.14
CA PHE A 8 4.81 -0.55 -2.23
C PHE A 8 4.29 0.09 -3.51
N THR A 9 4.66 -0.46 -4.66
CA THR A 9 4.08 -0.12 -5.96
C THR A 9 2.90 -1.04 -6.24
N ILE A 10 1.82 -0.52 -6.78
CA ILE A 10 0.59 -1.27 -7.07
C ILE A 10 -0.11 -0.67 -8.28
N SER A 11 -0.83 -1.49 -9.06
CA SER A 11 -1.67 -0.97 -10.13
C SER A 11 -2.96 -0.33 -9.60
N HIS A 12 -3.61 0.51 -10.42
CA HIS A 12 -4.90 1.11 -10.06
C HIS A 12 -5.93 0.08 -9.61
N GLN A 13 -6.15 -0.93 -10.47
CA GLN A 13 -7.12 -1.99 -10.22
C GLN A 13 -6.86 -2.69 -8.88
N GLN A 14 -5.60 -3.04 -8.60
CA GLN A 14 -5.26 -3.76 -7.37
C GLN A 14 -5.38 -2.88 -6.13
N LEU A 15 -5.09 -1.57 -6.28
CA LEU A 15 -5.30 -0.60 -5.21
C LEU A 15 -6.79 -0.48 -4.86
N GLU A 16 -7.66 -0.38 -5.86
CA GLU A 16 -9.12 -0.33 -5.66
C GLU A 16 -9.62 -1.60 -4.94
N GLU A 17 -9.14 -2.77 -5.34
CA GLU A 17 -9.52 -4.04 -4.70
C GLU A 17 -9.11 -4.08 -3.22
N LEU A 18 -7.89 -3.64 -2.89
CA LEU A 18 -7.41 -3.57 -1.49
C LEU A 18 -8.20 -2.55 -0.65
N MET A 19 -8.62 -1.43 -1.25
CA MET A 19 -9.46 -0.43 -0.59
C MET A 19 -10.85 -0.99 -0.31
N CYS A 20 -11.47 -1.68 -1.28
CA CYS A 20 -12.78 -2.33 -1.10
C CYS A 20 -12.75 -3.39 0.01
N GLN A 21 -11.63 -4.10 0.14
CA GLN A 21 -11.42 -5.10 1.20
C GLN A 21 -11.10 -4.48 2.57
N HIS A 22 -10.96 -3.15 2.67
CA HIS A 22 -10.50 -2.46 3.87
C HIS A 22 -9.13 -2.94 4.39
N ALA A 23 -8.30 -3.50 3.49
CA ALA A 23 -6.95 -3.97 3.79
C ALA A 23 -6.03 -2.80 4.19
N LEU A 24 -6.23 -1.65 3.52
CA LEU A 24 -5.57 -0.40 3.83
C LEU A 24 -6.39 0.33 4.91
N ALA A 25 -5.85 0.38 6.14
CA ALA A 25 -6.47 1.11 7.24
C ALA A 25 -6.37 2.63 7.06
N ARG A 26 -5.26 3.10 6.48
CA ARG A 26 -5.03 4.51 6.17
C ARG A 26 -3.98 4.66 5.07
N ILE A 27 -4.22 5.54 4.12
CA ILE A 27 -3.23 5.92 3.12
C ILE A 27 -2.53 7.21 3.59
N HIS A 28 -1.20 7.18 3.63
CA HIS A 28 -0.37 8.33 4.01
C HIS A 28 0.09 9.12 2.79
N ARG A 29 0.46 8.43 1.72
CA ARG A 29 0.94 9.03 0.47
C ARG A 29 0.60 8.14 -0.71
N ILE A 30 0.20 8.75 -1.82
CA ILE A 30 0.05 8.13 -3.14
C ILE A 30 0.83 8.98 -4.13
N GLU A 31 1.62 8.34 -4.97
CA GLU A 31 2.33 8.97 -6.09
C GLU A 31 2.01 8.18 -7.36
N ASP A 32 1.47 8.86 -8.37
CA ASP A 32 1.23 8.29 -9.71
C ASP A 32 2.56 8.19 -10.46
N LEU A 33 2.95 6.98 -10.88
CA LEU A 33 4.18 6.73 -11.64
C LEU A 33 4.02 6.98 -13.15
N GLY A 34 2.85 7.44 -13.59
CA GLY A 34 2.57 7.88 -14.94
C GLY A 34 1.59 6.96 -15.69
N HIS A 35 0.72 7.60 -16.47
CA HIS A 35 -0.40 7.02 -17.21
C HIS A 35 -0.10 5.85 -18.15
N VAL A 36 1.17 5.53 -18.46
CA VAL A 36 1.52 4.46 -19.41
C VAL A 36 1.42 3.06 -18.78
N ARG A 37 1.49 2.95 -17.44
CA ARG A 37 1.44 1.65 -16.74
C ARG A 37 0.38 1.56 -15.64
N ASP A 38 -0.34 2.64 -15.38
CA ASP A 38 -1.42 2.70 -14.40
C ASP A 38 -1.00 2.18 -13.00
N GLN A 39 0.18 2.63 -12.55
CA GLN A 39 0.81 2.23 -11.30
C GLN A 39 0.99 3.41 -10.35
N TYR A 40 0.84 3.11 -9.07
CA TYR A 40 1.01 4.04 -7.96
C TYR A 40 2.07 3.51 -7.00
N VAL A 41 2.88 4.41 -6.45
CA VAL A 41 3.62 4.15 -5.22
C VAL A 41 2.76 4.60 -4.05
N VAL A 42 2.49 3.68 -3.14
CA VAL A 42 1.58 3.90 -2.01
C VAL A 42 2.34 3.70 -0.71
N THR A 43 2.25 4.67 0.19
CA THR A 43 2.59 4.50 1.60
C THR A 43 1.31 4.41 2.40
N ALA A 44 1.04 3.27 3.03
CA ALA A 44 -0.20 3.03 3.75
C ALA A 44 0.02 2.21 5.03
N LEU A 45 -0.85 2.47 6.01
CA LEU A 45 -1.04 1.63 7.18
C LEU A 45 -1.92 0.44 6.79
N VAL A 46 -1.36 -0.75 6.89
CA VAL A 46 -1.98 -2.02 6.51
C VAL A 46 -2.28 -2.82 7.77
N ARG A 47 -3.44 -3.47 7.81
CA ARG A 47 -3.80 -4.38 8.91
C ARG A 47 -3.00 -5.68 8.79
N ASP A 48 -2.50 -6.21 9.90
CA ASP A 48 -1.64 -7.41 9.86
C ASP A 48 -2.33 -8.62 9.20
N GLU A 49 -3.65 -8.76 9.37
CA GLU A 49 -4.47 -9.81 8.76
C GLU A 49 -4.55 -9.73 7.21
N HIS A 50 -4.19 -8.58 6.62
CA HIS A 50 -4.21 -8.36 5.17
C HIS A 50 -2.81 -8.16 4.57
N LEU A 51 -1.74 -8.42 5.34
CA LEU A 51 -0.37 -8.26 4.84
C LEU A 51 -0.08 -9.13 3.62
N ASP A 52 -0.50 -10.38 3.64
CA ASP A 52 -0.28 -11.31 2.53
C ASP A 52 -0.98 -10.81 1.26
N ALA A 53 -2.22 -10.34 1.38
CA ALA A 53 -2.96 -9.77 0.26
C ALA A 53 -2.24 -8.54 -0.35
N VAL A 54 -1.67 -7.67 0.49
CA VAL A 54 -0.88 -6.53 -0.01
C VAL A 54 0.39 -7.02 -0.71
N ILE A 55 1.09 -8.01 -0.15
CA ILE A 55 2.31 -8.56 -0.74
C ILE A 55 2.04 -9.21 -2.10
N GLU A 56 0.99 -10.01 -2.21
CA GLU A 56 0.63 -10.73 -3.45
C GLU A 56 0.21 -9.79 -4.59
N ARG A 57 -0.41 -8.65 -4.25
CA ARG A 57 -0.97 -7.70 -5.22
C ARG A 57 -0.05 -6.54 -5.56
N SER A 58 1.05 -6.40 -4.83
CA SER A 58 2.06 -5.38 -5.11
C SER A 58 2.90 -5.76 -6.33
N ALA A 59 3.26 -4.76 -7.14
CA ALA A 59 4.13 -4.93 -8.30
C ALA A 59 5.60 -5.20 -7.90
N ASP A 60 5.98 -4.78 -6.69
CA ASP A 60 7.28 -5.04 -6.08
C ASP A 60 7.14 -5.55 -4.65
N ARG A 61 8.25 -6.01 -4.06
CA ARG A 61 8.25 -6.49 -2.68
C ARG A 61 8.06 -5.31 -1.71
N PRO A 62 6.95 -5.26 -0.95
CA PRO A 62 6.66 -4.16 -0.05
C PRO A 62 7.79 -3.92 0.96
N ARG A 63 8.06 -2.65 1.23
CA ARG A 63 9.06 -2.21 2.21
C ARG A 63 8.39 -1.75 3.49
N TRP A 64 8.90 -2.23 4.62
CA TRP A 64 8.52 -1.71 5.93
C TRP A 64 9.06 -0.30 6.10
N VAL A 65 8.17 0.64 6.44
CA VAL A 65 8.54 2.03 6.69
C VAL A 65 8.30 2.35 8.16
N LYS A 66 9.27 2.99 8.82
CA LYS A 66 9.05 3.57 10.14
C LYS A 66 8.26 4.87 9.95
N TRP A 67 7.03 4.88 10.44
CA TRP A 67 6.12 6.03 10.45
C TRP A 67 5.56 6.19 11.87
N PRO A 68 5.43 7.40 12.44
CA PRO A 68 5.76 8.70 11.86
C PRO A 68 7.27 8.97 11.87
N GLN A 69 7.75 9.67 10.84
CA GLN A 69 8.93 10.51 11.06
C GLN A 69 8.41 11.75 11.79
N GLU A 70 8.55 11.77 13.10
CA GLU A 70 8.46 13.02 13.86
C GLU A 70 9.59 13.98 13.41
N PRO A 71 9.35 15.30 13.50
CA PRO A 71 9.99 16.34 12.68
C PRO A 71 11.51 16.50 12.84
#